data_AF-A0A352VSA4-F1
#
_entry.id   AF-A0A352VSA4-F1
#
_cell.length_a   1.000
_cell.length_b   1.000
_cell.length_c   1.000
_cell.angle_alpha   90.00
_cell.angle_beta   90.00
_cell.angle_gamma   90.00
#
_symmetry.space_group_name_H-M   'P 1'
#
loop_
_entity.id
_entity.type
_entity.pdbx_description
1 polymer ?
#
loop_
_entity_poly.entity_id
_entity_poly.type
_entity_poly.pdbx_seq_one_letter_code
_entity_poly.pdbx_strand_id
1 'polypeptide(L)'
;SPEPTTGAIMTPIFQTSTYVQPAVGEPLQGSYDYGRTANPTREALEASIAALENGSRGIAFSSGLAAIEAIVKRLSAGDHVVSEENTYGGTTRMFNHVLSRFGIEFSYVDTRDSGAIAQALRPNTKLVHVETPTNPMMRLCDLREAADLAHDAGALLSVDNTFASPCNQRPLEIGADFVVHSSTKYINGHSDVIGGLVAVREEALAEELFF
;
A
#
# COMPACT_ATOMS: atom_id res chain seq x y z
N SER A 1 11.90 -1.69 -19.60
CA SER A 1 12.84 -1.51 -20.72
C SER A 1 14.25 -1.89 -20.28
N PRO A 2 15.16 -2.30 -21.19
CA PRO A 2 16.56 -2.55 -20.86
C PRO A 2 17.24 -1.33 -20.24
N GLU A 3 18.31 -1.56 -19.47
CA GLU A 3 19.08 -0.48 -18.83
C GLU A 3 19.75 0.42 -19.89
N PRO A 4 19.60 1.76 -19.82
CA PRO A 4 20.00 2.66 -20.91
C PRO A 4 21.50 2.72 -21.23
N THR A 5 22.38 2.53 -20.25
CA THR A 5 23.83 2.73 -20.38
C THR A 5 24.53 1.53 -21.02
N THR A 6 24.15 0.33 -20.60
CA THR A 6 24.82 -0.92 -20.95
C THR A 6 23.97 -1.83 -21.84
N GLY A 7 22.67 -1.56 -21.94
CA GLY A 7 21.71 -2.43 -22.63
C GLY A 7 21.37 -3.71 -21.85
N ALA A 8 21.69 -3.79 -20.55
CA ALA A 8 21.37 -4.94 -19.73
C ALA A 8 19.86 -5.22 -19.73
N ILE A 9 19.48 -6.48 -20.00
CA ILE A 9 18.07 -6.89 -20.06
C ILE A 9 17.44 -6.94 -18.67
N MET A 10 18.17 -7.47 -17.68
CA MET A 10 17.72 -7.51 -16.30
C MET A 10 18.15 -6.23 -15.59
N THR A 11 17.28 -5.73 -14.70
CA THR A 11 17.58 -4.59 -13.84
C THR A 11 18.85 -4.86 -13.03
N PRO A 12 19.90 -4.02 -13.13
CA PRO A 12 21.08 -4.17 -12.31
C PRO A 12 20.77 -3.99 -10.82
N ILE A 13 21.55 -4.64 -9.97
CA ILE A 13 21.43 -4.50 -8.51
C ILE A 13 22.31 -3.33 -8.05
N PHE A 14 21.69 -2.20 -7.72
CA PHE A 14 22.36 -1.02 -7.19
C PHE A 14 22.56 -1.14 -5.66
N GLN A 15 23.59 -1.88 -5.26
CA GLN A 15 24.10 -1.94 -3.88
C GLN A 15 24.95 -0.71 -3.54
N THR A 16 24.31 0.46 -3.50
CA THR A 16 24.94 1.73 -3.11
C THR A 16 24.02 2.54 -2.21
N SER A 17 24.61 3.35 -1.33
CA SER A 17 23.88 4.24 -0.42
C SER A 17 23.74 5.67 -0.95
N THR A 18 24.65 6.12 -1.81
CA THR A 18 24.72 7.52 -2.28
C THR A 18 25.18 7.57 -3.74
N TYR A 19 24.91 8.69 -4.39
CA TYR A 19 25.23 8.92 -5.80
C TYR A 19 25.99 10.23 -5.96
N VAL A 20 26.71 10.35 -7.07
CA VAL A 20 27.49 11.56 -7.37
C VAL A 20 26.54 12.73 -7.63
N GLN A 21 26.86 13.88 -7.04
CA GLN A 21 26.22 15.16 -7.28
C GLN A 21 27.27 16.14 -7.82
N PRO A 22 27.15 16.66 -9.07
CA PRO A 22 28.10 17.64 -9.61
C PRO A 22 28.17 18.93 -8.79
N ALA A 23 27.07 19.31 -8.13
CA ALA A 23 26.99 20.40 -7.17
C ALA A 23 25.98 20.05 -6.05
N VAL A 24 25.99 20.82 -4.97
CA VAL A 24 25.10 20.58 -3.82
C VAL A 24 23.63 20.69 -4.25
N GLY A 25 22.86 19.62 -4.06
CA GLY A 25 21.44 19.59 -4.42
C GLY A 25 21.19 19.37 -5.92
N GLU A 26 22.22 19.00 -6.68
CA GLU A 26 22.13 18.69 -8.10
C GLU A 26 22.52 17.21 -8.32
N PRO A 27 21.58 16.25 -8.24
CA PRO A 27 21.84 14.85 -8.58
C PRO A 27 22.29 14.71 -10.03
N LEU A 28 23.25 13.83 -10.30
CA LEU A 28 23.74 13.58 -11.66
C LEU A 28 22.63 13.05 -12.60
N GLN A 29 21.72 12.25 -12.08
CA GLN A 29 20.58 11.69 -12.81
C GLN A 29 19.35 11.60 -11.92
N GLY A 30 18.22 12.10 -12.41
CA GLY A 30 16.92 11.99 -11.76
C GLY A 30 16.94 12.47 -10.31
N SER A 31 16.27 11.71 -9.45
CA SER A 31 16.22 11.98 -8.00
C SER A 31 17.23 11.15 -7.20
N TYR A 32 18.29 10.63 -7.84
CA TYR A 32 19.27 9.77 -7.18
C TYR A 32 20.32 10.62 -6.47
N ASP A 33 20.03 10.99 -5.22
CA ASP A 33 20.99 11.59 -4.29
C ASP A 33 21.38 10.60 -3.18
N TYR A 34 20.39 9.84 -2.67
CA TYR A 34 20.52 8.95 -1.54
C TYR A 34 19.61 7.72 -1.69
N GLY A 35 20.16 6.52 -1.47
CA GLY A 35 19.53 5.23 -1.75
C GLY A 35 18.21 4.96 -1.00
N ARG A 36 18.01 5.62 0.15
CA ARG A 36 16.73 5.58 0.88
C ARG A 36 15.63 6.32 0.11
N THR A 37 15.91 7.51 -0.41
CA THR A 37 14.99 8.33 -1.18
C THR A 37 14.69 7.68 -2.54
N ALA A 38 15.74 7.34 -3.30
CA ALA A 38 15.62 6.72 -4.61
C ALA A 38 16.71 5.67 -4.86
N ASN A 39 16.33 4.52 -5.41
CA ASN A 39 17.27 3.47 -5.82
C ASN A 39 16.77 2.84 -7.12
N PRO A 40 17.57 2.81 -8.21
CA PRO A 40 17.10 2.31 -9.50
C PRO A 40 16.56 0.87 -9.47
N THR A 41 17.14 0.01 -8.61
CA THR A 41 16.65 -1.37 -8.43
C THR A 41 15.24 -1.39 -7.85
N ARG A 42 15.00 -0.55 -6.83
CA ARG A 42 13.70 -0.44 -6.15
C ARG A 42 12.67 0.24 -7.04
N GLU A 43 13.08 1.30 -7.74
CA GLU A 43 12.21 2.05 -8.65
C GLU A 43 11.67 1.15 -9.79
N ALA A 44 12.48 0.22 -10.30
CA ALA A 44 12.01 -0.76 -11.28
C ALA A 44 10.89 -1.66 -10.72
N LEU A 45 10.98 -2.06 -9.45
CA LEU A 45 9.94 -2.83 -8.77
C LEU A 45 8.69 -1.99 -8.52
N GLU A 46 8.87 -0.75 -8.07
CA GLU A 46 7.82 0.23 -7.83
C GLU A 46 7.03 0.54 -9.11
N ALA A 47 7.72 0.78 -10.23
CA ALA A 47 7.09 0.96 -11.53
C ALA A 47 6.33 -0.31 -11.99
N SER A 48 6.86 -1.49 -11.70
CA SER A 48 6.22 -2.76 -12.08
C SER A 48 4.89 -2.96 -11.34
N ILE A 49 4.86 -2.72 -10.02
CA ILE A 49 3.60 -2.88 -9.27
C ILE A 49 2.57 -1.81 -9.63
N ALA A 50 3.01 -0.57 -9.89
CA ALA A 50 2.13 0.49 -10.38
C ALA A 50 1.46 0.07 -11.69
N ALA A 51 2.24 -0.45 -12.64
CA ALA A 51 1.73 -0.92 -13.91
C ALA A 51 0.76 -2.10 -13.79
N LEU A 52 1.06 -3.06 -12.91
CA LEU A 52 0.23 -4.25 -12.70
C LEU A 52 -1.14 -3.93 -12.07
N GLU A 53 -1.17 -2.98 -11.14
CA GLU A 53 -2.41 -2.52 -10.47
C GLU A 53 -3.11 -1.37 -11.21
N ASN A 54 -2.53 -0.89 -12.32
CA ASN A 54 -3.01 0.30 -13.03
C ASN A 54 -3.09 1.56 -12.14
N GLY A 55 -2.07 1.74 -11.28
CA GLY A 55 -1.92 2.90 -10.40
C GLY A 55 -0.95 3.95 -10.95
N SER A 56 -1.01 5.16 -10.39
CA SER A 56 -0.10 6.26 -10.75
C SER A 56 1.33 6.02 -10.28
N ARG A 57 1.48 5.42 -9.09
CA ARG A 57 2.77 5.17 -8.44
C ARG A 57 2.74 3.89 -7.61
N GLY A 58 3.90 3.23 -7.54
CA GLY A 58 4.18 2.12 -6.65
C GLY A 58 5.22 2.54 -5.61
N ILE A 59 5.14 1.96 -4.41
CA ILE A 59 6.07 2.22 -3.31
C ILE A 59 6.46 0.90 -2.67
N ALA A 60 7.76 0.64 -2.53
CA ALA A 60 8.27 -0.60 -1.97
C ALA A 60 8.74 -0.43 -0.51
N PHE A 61 8.31 -1.35 0.33
CA PHE A 61 8.57 -1.38 1.76
C PHE A 61 9.28 -2.67 2.17
N SER A 62 9.91 -2.63 3.35
CA SER A 62 10.63 -3.77 3.92
C SER A 62 9.75 -4.95 4.32
N SER A 63 8.42 -4.76 4.42
CA SER A 63 7.45 -5.82 4.70
C SER A 63 6.03 -5.36 4.35
N GLY A 64 5.09 -6.30 4.21
CA GLY A 64 3.66 -5.97 4.05
C GLY A 64 3.10 -5.15 5.22
N LEU A 65 3.55 -5.39 6.44
CA LEU A 65 3.13 -4.57 7.58
C LEU A 65 3.67 -3.14 7.49
N ALA A 66 4.90 -2.93 7.04
CA ALA A 66 5.45 -1.59 6.84
C ALA A 66 4.67 -0.80 5.76
N ALA A 67 4.16 -1.50 4.74
CA ALA A 67 3.28 -0.91 3.73
C ALA A 67 1.94 -0.44 4.32
N ILE A 68 1.26 -1.30 5.09
CA ILE A 68 0.00 -0.92 5.76
C ILE A 68 0.26 0.20 6.78
N GLU A 69 1.35 0.10 7.54
CA GLU A 69 1.72 1.10 8.55
C GLU A 69 1.93 2.48 7.93
N ALA A 70 2.57 2.57 6.77
CA ALA A 70 2.77 3.84 6.06
C ALA A 70 1.44 4.52 5.68
N ILE A 71 0.45 3.73 5.24
CA ILE A 71 -0.90 4.24 4.94
C ILE A 71 -1.56 4.79 6.20
N VAL A 72 -1.56 4.02 7.29
CA VAL A 72 -2.25 4.43 8.53
C VAL A 72 -1.51 5.56 9.25
N LYS A 73 -0.19 5.67 9.12
CA LYS A 73 0.62 6.77 9.71
C LYS A 73 0.38 8.14 9.06
N ARG A 74 -0.35 8.20 7.95
CA ARG A 74 -0.87 9.47 7.41
C ARG A 74 -1.97 10.08 8.28
N LEU A 75 -2.60 9.27 9.13
CA LEU A 75 -3.68 9.69 10.01
C LEU A 75 -3.12 10.38 11.26
N SER A 76 -3.93 11.24 11.84
CA SER A 76 -3.63 11.99 13.07
C SER A 76 -4.34 11.41 14.28
N ALA A 77 -3.92 11.84 15.47
CA ALA A 77 -4.64 11.53 16.70
C ALA A 77 -6.10 12.00 16.61
N GLY A 78 -7.04 11.11 16.94
CA GLY A 78 -8.47 11.34 16.81
C GLY A 78 -9.07 10.90 15.47
N ASP A 79 -8.28 10.51 14.48
CA ASP A 79 -8.79 9.89 13.26
C ASP A 79 -9.20 8.44 13.51
N HIS A 80 -10.17 7.97 12.72
CA HIS A 80 -10.76 6.65 12.86
C HIS A 80 -10.59 5.80 11.59
N VAL A 81 -10.35 4.49 11.79
CA VAL A 81 -10.24 3.46 10.75
C VAL A 81 -11.33 2.41 10.95
N VAL A 82 -12.08 2.11 9.89
CA VAL A 82 -12.93 0.90 9.82
C VAL A 82 -12.12 -0.19 9.15
N SER A 83 -11.98 -1.35 9.78
CA SER A 83 -11.22 -2.49 9.25
C SER A 83 -12.09 -3.74 9.16
N GLU A 84 -11.82 -4.59 8.17
CA GLU A 84 -12.35 -5.96 8.16
C GLU A 84 -11.93 -6.70 9.45
N GLU A 85 -12.89 -7.36 10.10
CA GLU A 85 -12.67 -8.05 11.38
C GLU A 85 -11.76 -9.27 11.24
N ASN A 86 -11.77 -9.91 10.06
CA ASN A 86 -10.94 -11.07 9.73
C ASN A 86 -9.71 -10.71 8.89
N THR A 87 -9.19 -9.48 8.99
CA THR A 87 -7.89 -9.12 8.40
C THR A 87 -6.76 -9.92 9.06
N TYR A 88 -5.66 -10.13 8.34
CA TYR A 88 -4.43 -10.72 8.86
C TYR A 88 -4.08 -10.23 10.27
N GLY A 89 -3.93 -11.17 11.21
CA GLY A 89 -3.76 -10.84 12.64
C GLY A 89 -2.53 -9.99 12.98
N GLY A 90 -1.53 -9.89 12.11
CA GLY A 90 -0.44 -8.93 12.27
C GLY A 90 -0.91 -7.47 12.14
N THR A 91 -1.86 -7.20 11.25
CA THR A 91 -2.47 -5.89 11.03
C THR A 91 -3.26 -5.47 12.26
N THR A 92 -4.17 -6.32 12.75
CA THR A 92 -4.96 -6.05 13.97
C THR A 92 -4.06 -5.86 15.20
N ARG A 93 -2.98 -6.62 15.32
CA ARG A 93 -2.00 -6.44 16.40
C ARG A 93 -1.28 -5.09 16.29
N MET A 94 -0.87 -4.69 15.09
CA MET A 94 -0.26 -3.37 14.85
C MET A 94 -1.23 -2.24 15.18
N PHE A 95 -2.49 -2.33 14.75
CA PHE A 95 -3.53 -1.34 15.04
C PHE A 95 -3.75 -1.19 16.55
N ASN A 96 -4.00 -2.31 17.24
CA ASN A 96 -4.39 -2.28 18.66
C ASN A 96 -3.25 -1.98 19.63
N HIS A 97 -2.01 -2.39 19.33
CA HIS A 97 -0.90 -2.28 20.29
C HIS A 97 0.15 -1.22 19.93
N VAL A 98 0.15 -0.73 18.69
CA VAL A 98 1.10 0.28 18.22
C VAL A 98 0.35 1.55 17.85
N LEU A 99 -0.54 1.48 16.87
CA LEU A 99 -1.13 2.69 16.27
C LEU A 99 -2.20 3.36 17.15
N SER A 100 -2.94 2.58 17.95
CA SER A 100 -3.87 3.10 18.95
C SER A 100 -3.21 4.01 19.99
N ARG A 101 -1.93 3.77 20.30
CA ARG A 101 -1.16 4.59 21.26
C ARG A 101 -0.84 5.98 20.72
N PHE A 102 -0.91 6.18 19.40
CA PHE A 102 -0.79 7.49 18.77
C PHE A 102 -2.15 8.20 18.65
N GLY A 103 -3.21 7.65 19.23
CA GLY A 103 -4.55 8.25 19.26
C GLY A 103 -5.40 7.93 18.03
N ILE A 104 -4.99 6.98 17.18
CA ILE A 104 -5.81 6.50 16.06
C ILE A 104 -6.84 5.49 16.60
N GLU A 105 -8.10 5.66 16.22
CA GLU A 105 -9.20 4.81 16.64
C GLU A 105 -9.51 3.74 15.59
N PHE A 106 -9.96 2.57 16.02
CA PHE A 106 -10.27 1.44 15.13
C PHE A 106 -11.63 0.83 15.46
N SER A 107 -12.39 0.48 14.42
CA SER A 107 -13.58 -0.36 14.51
C SER A 107 -13.42 -1.54 13.56
N TYR A 108 -13.81 -2.72 14.01
CA TYR A 108 -13.68 -3.97 13.26
C TYR A 108 -15.08 -4.48 12.91
N VAL A 109 -15.33 -4.74 11.63
CA VAL A 109 -16.64 -5.16 11.13
C VAL A 109 -16.52 -6.29 10.11
N ASP A 110 -17.58 -7.07 9.94
CA ASP A 110 -17.69 -8.07 8.88
C ASP A 110 -18.08 -7.40 7.54
N THR A 111 -17.10 -7.18 6.68
CA THR A 111 -17.24 -6.46 5.40
C THR A 111 -17.95 -7.26 4.31
N ARG A 112 -18.40 -8.49 4.61
CA ARG A 112 -19.37 -9.21 3.78
C ARG A 112 -20.74 -8.50 3.77
N ASP A 113 -21.03 -7.76 4.83
CA ASP A 113 -22.21 -6.90 4.96
C ASP A 113 -21.75 -5.44 4.88
N SER A 114 -21.98 -4.82 3.72
CA SER A 114 -21.72 -3.39 3.51
C SER A 114 -22.48 -2.50 4.49
N GLY A 115 -23.64 -2.96 4.99
CA GLY A 115 -24.40 -2.30 6.03
C GLY A 115 -23.64 -2.19 7.36
N ALA A 116 -22.75 -3.13 7.65
CA ALA A 116 -21.87 -3.08 8.82
C ALA A 116 -20.77 -2.03 8.65
N ILE A 117 -20.22 -1.87 7.44
CA ILE A 117 -19.30 -0.76 7.11
C ILE A 117 -20.01 0.56 7.35
N ALA A 118 -21.20 0.75 6.75
CA ALA A 118 -21.98 1.98 6.87
C ALA A 118 -22.28 2.36 8.33
N GLN A 119 -22.62 1.39 9.18
CA GLN A 119 -22.91 1.62 10.60
C GLN A 119 -21.67 1.97 11.43
N ALA A 120 -20.48 1.53 11.02
CA ALA A 120 -19.23 1.80 11.72
C ALA A 120 -18.58 3.13 11.31
N LEU A 121 -19.01 3.74 10.20
CA LEU A 121 -18.54 5.06 9.79
C LEU A 121 -18.92 6.12 10.83
N ARG A 122 -17.96 7.01 11.10
CA ARG A 122 -18.03 8.12 12.05
C ARG A 122 -17.58 9.41 11.37
N PRO A 123 -17.95 10.60 11.90
CA PRO A 123 -17.50 11.89 11.34
C PRO A 123 -15.97 12.07 11.24
N ASN A 124 -15.21 11.36 12.08
CA ASN A 124 -13.75 11.34 12.09
C ASN A 124 -13.13 10.15 11.34
N THR A 125 -13.92 9.36 10.58
CA THR A 125 -13.37 8.24 9.81
C THR A 125 -12.59 8.76 8.62
N LYS A 126 -11.37 8.26 8.44
CA LYS A 126 -10.46 8.66 7.37
C LYS A 126 -10.00 7.51 6.49
N LEU A 127 -10.18 6.27 6.94
CA LEU A 127 -9.78 5.09 6.18
C LEU A 127 -10.76 3.94 6.42
N VAL A 128 -11.14 3.29 5.34
CA VAL A 128 -11.72 1.93 5.35
C VAL A 128 -10.64 1.00 4.81
N HIS A 129 -10.26 -0.02 5.59
CA HIS A 129 -9.25 -1.01 5.22
C HIS A 129 -9.88 -2.40 5.13
N VAL A 130 -9.84 -2.99 3.95
CA VAL A 130 -10.45 -4.30 3.68
C VAL A 130 -9.42 -5.29 3.15
N GLU A 131 -9.64 -6.57 3.43
CA GLU A 131 -8.87 -7.69 2.86
C GLU A 131 -9.87 -8.58 2.14
N THR A 132 -9.68 -8.85 0.84
CA THR A 132 -10.61 -9.70 0.09
C THR A 132 -9.87 -10.46 -1.04
N PRO A 133 -9.83 -11.81 -1.00
CA PRO A 133 -10.37 -12.68 0.06
C PRO A 133 -9.61 -12.59 1.39
N THR A 134 -10.29 -12.76 2.52
CA THR A 134 -9.64 -12.75 3.86
C THR A 134 -8.93 -14.05 4.20
N ASN A 135 -7.92 -13.98 5.07
CA ASN A 135 -7.23 -15.13 5.66
C ASN A 135 -7.75 -15.43 7.09
N PRO A 136 -8.02 -16.68 7.48
CA PRO A 136 -8.08 -17.91 6.68
C PRO A 136 -9.48 -18.21 6.12
N MET A 137 -10.47 -17.37 6.42
CA MET A 137 -11.89 -17.67 6.19
C MET A 137 -12.34 -17.47 4.73
N MET A 138 -11.49 -16.88 3.89
CA MET A 138 -11.74 -16.62 2.47
C MET A 138 -13.03 -15.82 2.23
N ARG A 139 -13.34 -14.88 3.14
CA ARG A 139 -14.51 -14.00 3.02
C ARG A 139 -14.27 -12.98 1.92
N LEU A 140 -15.34 -12.61 1.23
CA LEU A 140 -15.32 -11.64 0.13
C LEU A 140 -16.01 -10.35 0.57
N CYS A 141 -15.43 -9.22 0.21
CA CYS A 141 -16.00 -7.89 0.35
C CYS A 141 -16.36 -7.34 -1.04
N ASP A 142 -17.52 -6.69 -1.19
CA ASP A 142 -17.82 -5.92 -2.39
C ASP A 142 -17.01 -4.63 -2.39
N LEU A 143 -15.98 -4.59 -3.22
CA LEU A 143 -15.05 -3.46 -3.29
C LEU A 143 -15.68 -2.19 -3.84
N ARG A 144 -16.69 -2.28 -4.70
CA ARG A 144 -17.36 -1.06 -5.22
C ARG A 144 -18.18 -0.43 -4.13
N GLU A 145 -18.97 -1.24 -3.43
CA GLU A 145 -19.83 -0.75 -2.36
C GLU A 145 -19.01 -0.22 -1.18
N ALA A 146 -17.89 -0.89 -0.83
CA ALA A 146 -16.96 -0.39 0.18
C ALA A 146 -16.31 0.94 -0.24
N ALA A 147 -15.98 1.12 -1.53
CA ALA A 147 -15.43 2.36 -2.05
C ALA A 147 -16.44 3.50 -1.95
N ASP A 148 -17.66 3.28 -2.46
CA ASP A 148 -18.74 4.26 -2.44
C ASP A 148 -19.02 4.72 -0.99
N LEU A 149 -19.15 3.78 -0.05
CA LEU A 149 -19.37 4.09 1.37
C LEU A 149 -18.20 4.87 2.01
N ALA A 150 -16.95 4.50 1.69
CA ALA A 150 -15.78 5.21 2.20
C ALA A 150 -15.76 6.66 1.69
N HIS A 151 -15.93 6.84 0.39
CA HIS A 151 -15.86 8.14 -0.27
C HIS A 151 -17.02 9.06 0.14
N ASP A 152 -18.25 8.53 0.28
CA ASP A 152 -19.41 9.28 0.78
C ASP A 152 -19.20 9.83 2.19
N ALA A 153 -18.41 9.14 3.02
CA ALA A 153 -18.02 9.59 4.35
C ALA A 153 -16.77 10.49 4.38
N GLY A 154 -16.17 10.79 3.22
CA GLY A 154 -14.92 11.55 3.11
C GLY A 154 -13.69 10.78 3.62
N ALA A 155 -13.75 9.45 3.62
CA ALA A 155 -12.64 8.54 3.92
C ALA A 155 -12.06 7.94 2.63
N LEU A 156 -10.88 7.35 2.73
CA LEU A 156 -10.24 6.61 1.64
C LEU A 156 -10.44 5.09 1.80
N LEU A 157 -10.35 4.33 0.70
CA LEU A 157 -10.37 2.87 0.70
C LEU A 157 -8.96 2.31 0.47
N SER A 158 -8.50 1.48 1.40
CA SER A 158 -7.30 0.64 1.26
C SER A 158 -7.69 -0.83 1.15
N VAL A 159 -7.16 -1.53 0.15
CA VAL A 159 -7.42 -2.95 -0.07
C VAL A 159 -6.13 -3.74 0.04
N ASP A 160 -6.06 -4.67 0.99
CA ASP A 160 -5.04 -5.73 0.97
C ASP A 160 -5.43 -6.76 -0.11
N ASN A 161 -4.69 -6.72 -1.22
CA ASN A 161 -4.90 -7.54 -2.41
C ASN A 161 -3.91 -8.71 -2.46
N THR A 162 -3.25 -9.04 -1.35
CA THR A 162 -2.20 -10.06 -1.29
C THR A 162 -2.67 -11.42 -1.82
N PHE A 163 -3.88 -11.86 -1.44
CA PHE A 163 -4.39 -13.19 -1.81
C PHE A 163 -4.79 -13.31 -3.27
N ALA A 164 -5.52 -12.30 -3.79
CA ALA A 164 -5.98 -12.33 -5.18
C ALA A 164 -4.83 -12.00 -6.15
N SER A 165 -3.88 -11.16 -5.74
CA SER A 165 -2.80 -10.58 -6.55
C SER A 165 -3.32 -9.71 -7.71
N PRO A 166 -2.46 -8.87 -8.33
CA PRO A 166 -2.86 -8.04 -9.48
C PRO A 166 -3.32 -8.87 -10.68
N CYS A 167 -2.99 -10.17 -10.72
CA CYS A 167 -3.38 -11.07 -11.80
C CYS A 167 -4.88 -11.36 -11.83
N ASN A 168 -5.56 -11.38 -10.67
CA ASN A 168 -6.98 -11.76 -10.58
C ASN A 168 -7.89 -10.60 -10.16
N GLN A 169 -7.36 -9.60 -9.47
CA GLN A 169 -8.13 -8.48 -8.94
C GLN A 169 -7.27 -7.21 -8.98
N ARG A 170 -7.82 -6.11 -9.49
CA ARG A 170 -7.17 -4.79 -9.53
C ARG A 170 -8.05 -3.77 -8.82
N PRO A 171 -7.98 -3.64 -7.48
CA PRO A 171 -8.92 -2.82 -6.73
C PRO A 171 -8.88 -1.32 -7.09
N LEU A 172 -7.76 -0.80 -7.62
CA LEU A 172 -7.70 0.58 -8.13
C LEU A 172 -8.66 0.80 -9.30
N GLU A 173 -9.01 -0.23 -10.08
CA GLU A 173 -10.02 -0.12 -11.14
C GLU A 173 -11.45 -0.12 -10.58
N ILE A 174 -11.63 -0.44 -9.30
CA ILE A 174 -12.92 -0.75 -8.66
C ILE A 174 -13.30 0.28 -7.57
N GLY A 175 -12.44 1.25 -7.28
CA GLY A 175 -12.74 2.34 -6.34
C GLY A 175 -11.73 2.48 -5.20
N ALA A 176 -10.78 1.55 -5.04
CA ALA A 176 -9.74 1.68 -4.03
C ALA A 176 -8.79 2.85 -4.31
N ASP A 177 -8.31 3.50 -3.26
CA ASP A 177 -7.30 4.56 -3.30
C ASP A 177 -5.89 3.99 -3.12
N PHE A 178 -5.78 2.95 -2.29
CA PHE A 178 -4.56 2.19 -2.06
C PHE A 178 -4.79 0.70 -2.26
N VAL A 179 -3.83 0.05 -2.92
CA VAL A 179 -3.73 -1.41 -2.95
C VAL A 179 -2.44 -1.83 -2.28
N VAL A 180 -2.55 -2.71 -1.30
CA VAL A 180 -1.42 -3.24 -0.53
C VAL A 180 -1.17 -4.69 -0.91
N HIS A 181 0.12 -5.04 -0.98
CA HIS A 181 0.57 -6.42 -1.11
C HIS A 181 1.65 -6.74 -0.09
N SER A 182 1.53 -7.89 0.54
CA SER A 182 2.69 -8.60 1.08
C SER A 182 3.45 -9.26 -0.07
N SER A 183 4.45 -8.59 -0.62
CA SER A 183 5.24 -9.14 -1.73
C SER A 183 6.01 -10.40 -1.34
N THR A 184 6.21 -10.61 -0.03
CA THR A 184 6.63 -11.88 0.58
C THR A 184 5.88 -13.12 0.06
N LYS A 185 4.63 -12.94 -0.39
CA LYS A 185 3.70 -14.01 -0.79
C LYS A 185 3.74 -14.24 -2.31
N TYR A 186 2.61 -14.08 -2.99
CA TYR A 186 2.45 -14.47 -4.40
C TYR A 186 3.28 -13.64 -5.37
N ILE A 187 3.53 -12.36 -5.08
CA ILE A 187 4.35 -11.50 -5.95
C ILE A 187 5.78 -12.02 -6.04
N ASN A 188 6.40 -12.36 -4.90
CA ASN A 188 7.70 -13.00 -4.90
C ASN A 188 7.59 -14.46 -5.37
N GLY A 189 6.66 -15.23 -4.81
CA GLY A 189 6.34 -16.61 -5.23
C GLY A 189 7.31 -17.69 -4.74
N HIS A 190 8.44 -17.33 -4.13
CA HIS A 190 9.54 -18.27 -3.83
C HIS A 190 9.89 -18.40 -2.34
N SER A 191 9.16 -17.71 -1.46
CA SER A 191 9.35 -17.78 0.01
C SER A 191 10.76 -17.45 0.53
N ASP A 192 11.51 -16.63 -0.20
CA ASP A 192 12.91 -16.25 0.07
C ASP A 192 13.13 -14.74 0.29
N VAL A 193 12.08 -13.92 0.11
CA VAL A 193 12.11 -12.47 0.30
C VAL A 193 10.98 -12.05 1.25
N ILE A 194 11.26 -11.09 2.13
CA ILE A 194 10.24 -10.34 2.87
C ILE A 194 10.15 -8.96 2.24
N GLY A 195 8.92 -8.52 1.94
CA GLY A 195 8.66 -7.22 1.36
C GLY A 195 7.19 -6.84 1.41
N GLY A 196 6.94 -5.56 1.18
CA GLY A 196 5.61 -4.98 0.99
C GLY A 196 5.60 -4.03 -0.19
N LEU A 197 4.44 -3.90 -0.83
CA LEU A 197 4.23 -2.98 -1.94
C LEU A 197 2.91 -2.24 -1.72
N VAL A 198 2.88 -0.96 -2.09
CA VAL A 198 1.65 -0.18 -2.22
C VAL A 198 1.57 0.33 -3.66
N ALA A 199 0.42 0.15 -4.30
CA ALA A 199 0.04 0.88 -5.51
C ALA A 199 -1.02 1.93 -5.15
N VAL A 200 -0.88 3.13 -5.70
CA VAL A 200 -1.71 4.29 -5.36
C VAL A 200 -2.48 4.75 -6.60
N ARG A 201 -3.76 5.12 -6.43
CA ARG A 201 -4.61 5.60 -7.52
C ARG A 201 -4.10 6.91 -8.12
N GLU A 202 -3.83 7.90 -7.28
CA GLU A 202 -3.56 9.29 -7.69
C GLU A 202 -2.19 9.78 -7.21
N GLU A 203 -1.55 10.63 -8.02
CA GLU A 203 -0.19 11.11 -7.74
C GLU A 203 -0.13 11.97 -6.48
N ALA A 204 -1.12 12.84 -6.24
CA ALA A 204 -1.18 13.67 -5.03
C ALA A 204 -1.20 12.81 -3.75
N LEU A 205 -1.93 11.70 -3.78
CA LEU A 205 -2.00 10.76 -2.67
C LEU A 205 -0.69 9.99 -2.49
N ALA A 206 0.00 9.71 -3.60
CA ALA A 206 1.29 9.05 -3.60
C ALA A 206 2.41 9.95 -3.08
N GLU A 207 2.39 11.25 -3.39
CA GLU A 207 3.33 12.25 -2.87
C GLU A 207 3.30 12.30 -1.33
N GLU A 208 2.11 12.24 -0.73
CA GLU A 208 1.95 12.19 0.74
C GLU A 208 2.56 10.94 1.38
N LEU A 209 2.58 9.80 0.68
CA LEU A 209 3.20 8.55 1.17
C LEU A 209 4.71 8.50 0.94
N PHE A 210 5.21 9.21 -0.08
CA PHE A 210 6.60 9.12 -0.50
C PHE A 210 7.52 10.11 0.23
N PHE A 211 6.96 11.13 0.89
CA PHE A 211 7.71 12.20 1.57
C PHE A 211 8.47 11.76 2.83
#